data_AF-A0A6I5NF36-F1
#
_entry.id   AF-A0A6I5NF36-F1
#
_cell.length_a   1.000
_cell.length_b   1.000
_cell.length_c   1.000
_cell.angle_alpha   90.00
_cell.angle_beta   90.00
_cell.angle_gamma   90.00
#
_symmetry.space_group_name_H-M   'P 1'
#
loop_
_entity.id
_entity.type
_entity.pdbx_description
1 polymer ?
#
loop_
_entity_poly.entity_id
_entity_poly.type
_entity_poly.pdbx_seq_one_letter_code
_entity_poly.pdbx_strand_id
1 'polypeptide(L)'
;YLASDWSNHADLSQEVWVRVHRYLHRLQEPARFKGWLSRIATNLFYDELRKRKRLAGTISLDAPRRISDSYIDWELPSDEPTPVDTVLTEEFYSRLISAIADLPEIFRETIILREIKGLPYEEIAEITGVSLGTVKSRIARARYRLQAMLQPYLDAQVDDATPTAAKAA
;
A
#
# COMPACT_ATOMS: atom_id res chain seq x y z
N TYR A 1 21.89 -9.97 -40.95
CA TYR A 1 22.79 -8.88 -40.52
C TYR A 1 22.14 -7.88 -39.58
N LEU A 2 20.95 -7.32 -39.86
CA LEU A 2 20.38 -6.28 -38.98
C LEU A 2 19.89 -6.80 -37.60
N ALA A 3 19.34 -8.02 -37.52
CA ALA A 3 18.69 -8.54 -36.30
C ALA A 3 19.02 -10.02 -36.03
N SER A 4 20.19 -10.52 -36.42
CA SER A 4 20.52 -11.97 -36.32
C SER A 4 20.40 -12.52 -34.90
N ASP A 5 20.74 -11.71 -33.90
CA ASP A 5 20.79 -12.14 -32.50
C ASP A 5 19.49 -11.84 -31.75
N TRP A 6 18.43 -11.47 -32.50
CA TRP A 6 17.13 -11.14 -31.92
C TRP A 6 16.27 -12.40 -31.86
N SER A 7 15.82 -12.77 -30.66
CA SER A 7 14.92 -13.92 -30.43
C SER A 7 13.71 -13.92 -31.37
N ASN A 8 13.19 -12.73 -31.71
CA ASN A 8 11.99 -12.55 -32.53
C ASN A 8 12.32 -12.13 -33.99
N HIS A 9 13.50 -12.48 -34.52
CA HIS A 9 13.85 -12.10 -35.90
C HIS A 9 12.89 -12.68 -36.94
N ALA A 10 12.36 -13.88 -36.69
CA ALA A 10 11.35 -14.52 -37.53
C ALA A 10 10.06 -13.67 -37.60
N ASP A 11 9.53 -13.23 -36.45
CA ASP A 11 8.33 -12.39 -36.36
C ASP A 11 8.51 -11.08 -37.12
N LEU A 12 9.68 -10.46 -36.98
CA LEU A 12 10.04 -9.26 -37.73
C LEU A 12 10.02 -9.49 -39.25
N SER A 13 10.56 -10.62 -39.71
CA SER A 13 10.54 -10.96 -41.13
C SER A 13 9.12 -11.15 -41.66
N GLN A 14 8.23 -11.77 -40.87
CA GLN A 14 6.83 -11.93 -41.22
C GLN A 14 6.11 -10.58 -41.31
N GLU A 15 6.34 -9.70 -40.33
CA GLU A 15 5.75 -8.35 -40.32
C GLU A 15 6.21 -7.51 -41.53
N VAL A 16 7.45 -7.68 -42.03
CA VAL A 16 7.88 -7.08 -43.30
C VAL A 16 6.97 -7.55 -44.44
N TRP A 17 6.75 -8.85 -44.59
CA TRP A 17 5.92 -9.40 -45.66
C TRP A 17 4.45 -8.99 -45.55
N VAL A 18 3.90 -8.93 -44.34
CA VAL A 18 2.55 -8.42 -44.09
C VAL A 18 2.41 -6.96 -44.55
N ARG A 19 3.40 -6.10 -44.21
CA ARG A 19 3.42 -4.70 -44.66
C ARG A 19 3.61 -4.57 -46.17
N VAL A 20 4.47 -5.40 -46.75
CA VAL A 20 4.66 -5.45 -48.21
C VAL A 20 3.35 -5.77 -48.90
N HIS A 21 2.67 -6.86 -48.51
CA HIS A 21 1.38 -7.23 -49.09
C HIS A 21 0.34 -6.11 -48.92
N ARG A 22 0.26 -5.51 -47.73
CA ARG A 22 -0.68 -4.42 -47.43
C ARG A 22 -0.44 -3.18 -48.27
N TYR A 23 0.81 -2.79 -48.50
CA TYR A 23 1.15 -1.53 -49.18
C TYR A 23 1.57 -1.69 -50.64
N LEU A 24 1.55 -2.91 -51.19
CA LEU A 24 1.97 -3.20 -52.57
C LEU A 24 1.23 -2.34 -53.59
N HIS A 25 -0.06 -2.10 -53.39
CA HIS A 25 -0.90 -1.24 -54.24
C HIS A 25 -0.42 0.23 -54.32
N ARG A 26 0.44 0.68 -53.40
CA ARG A 26 1.00 2.04 -53.40
C ARG A 26 2.31 2.15 -54.18
N LEU A 27 2.88 1.03 -54.61
CA LEU A 27 4.10 1.03 -55.42
C LEU A 27 3.78 1.48 -56.85
N GLN A 28 4.09 2.74 -57.14
CA GLN A 28 3.84 3.35 -58.45
C GLN A 28 4.78 2.81 -59.54
N GLU A 29 6.02 2.46 -59.17
CA GLU A 29 7.06 2.00 -60.09
C GLU A 29 7.60 0.63 -59.67
N PRO A 30 7.27 -0.47 -60.38
CA PRO A 30 7.74 -1.81 -60.06
C PRO A 30 9.28 -1.94 -60.04
N ALA A 31 9.99 -1.19 -60.88
CA ALA A 31 11.45 -1.17 -60.93
C ALA A 31 12.11 -0.74 -59.60
N ARG A 32 11.37 0.00 -58.76
CA ARG A 32 11.85 0.50 -57.45
C ARG A 32 11.52 -0.43 -56.29
N PHE A 33 10.97 -1.62 -56.56
CA PHE A 33 10.55 -2.58 -55.54
C PHE A 33 11.64 -2.87 -54.50
N LYS A 34 12.89 -3.10 -54.94
CA LYS A 34 14.01 -3.39 -54.03
C LYS A 34 14.28 -2.26 -53.03
N GLY A 35 14.27 -1.01 -53.50
CA GLY A 35 14.48 0.16 -52.63
C GLY A 35 13.29 0.41 -51.70
N TRP A 36 12.07 0.20 -52.20
CA TRP A 36 10.84 0.32 -51.41
C TRP A 36 10.76 -0.75 -50.31
N LEU A 37 11.04 -2.02 -50.64
CA LEU A 37 11.13 -3.13 -49.69
C LEU A 37 12.20 -2.86 -48.63
N SER A 38 13.38 -2.41 -49.04
CA SER A 38 14.45 -2.04 -48.12
C SER A 38 14.00 -0.94 -47.15
N ARG A 39 13.21 0.05 -47.61
CA ARG A 39 12.68 1.10 -46.74
C ARG A 39 11.69 0.55 -45.71
N ILE A 40 10.79 -0.37 -46.11
CA ILE A 40 9.85 -1.02 -45.18
C ILE A 40 10.61 -1.80 -44.10
N ALA A 41 11.57 -2.62 -44.51
CA ALA A 41 12.35 -3.44 -43.61
C ALA A 41 13.18 -2.59 -42.63
N THR A 42 13.88 -1.58 -43.13
CA THR A 42 14.73 -0.71 -42.31
C THR A 42 13.90 0.12 -41.32
N ASN A 43 12.76 0.66 -41.74
CA ASN A 43 11.88 1.42 -40.83
C ASN A 43 11.33 0.55 -39.71
N LEU A 44 10.84 -0.65 -40.05
CA LEU A 44 10.35 -1.61 -39.06
C LEU A 44 11.45 -2.00 -38.06
N PHE A 45 12.67 -2.22 -38.55
CA PHE A 45 13.81 -2.53 -37.69
C PHE A 45 14.14 -1.38 -36.71
N TYR A 46 14.14 -0.13 -37.18
CA TYR A 46 14.35 1.03 -36.30
C TYR A 46 13.21 1.24 -35.30
N ASP A 47 11.96 0.94 -35.68
CA ASP A 47 10.81 0.99 -34.78
C ASP A 47 10.97 -0.03 -33.62
N GLU A 48 11.32 -1.27 -33.96
CA GLU A 48 11.55 -2.31 -32.95
C GLU A 48 12.78 -2.04 -32.08
N LEU A 49 13.86 -1.49 -32.64
CA LEU A 49 15.03 -1.09 -31.86
C LEU A 49 14.67 -0.01 -30.82
N ARG A 50 13.86 0.98 -31.20
CA ARG A 50 13.37 2.02 -30.28
C ARG A 50 12.46 1.44 -29.20
N LYS A 51 11.55 0.55 -29.58
CA LYS A 51 10.66 -0.14 -28.64
C LYS A 51 11.44 -0.97 -27.63
N ARG A 52 12.44 -1.74 -28.07
CA ARG A 52 13.33 -2.52 -27.20
C ARG A 52 14.15 -1.65 -26.27
N LYS A 53 14.72 -0.53 -26.74
CA LYS A 53 15.42 0.42 -25.86
C LYS A 53 14.49 0.98 -24.77
N ARG A 54 13.23 1.25 -25.10
CA ARG A 54 12.21 1.68 -24.13
C ARG A 54 11.83 0.57 -23.14
N LEU A 55 11.79 -0.68 -23.59
CA LEU A 55 11.45 -1.86 -22.77
C LEU A 55 12.67 -2.46 -22.04
N ALA A 56 13.90 -2.05 -22.33
CA ALA A 56 15.09 -2.55 -21.64
C ALA A 56 15.12 -2.20 -20.13
N GLY A 57 14.24 -1.30 -19.69
CA GLY A 57 13.98 -1.01 -18.27
C GLY A 57 12.79 -1.76 -17.66
N THR A 58 12.06 -2.61 -18.40
CA THR A 58 10.96 -3.38 -17.82
C THR A 58 11.52 -4.61 -17.10
N ILE A 59 11.30 -4.66 -15.79
CA ILE A 59 11.62 -5.80 -14.95
C ILE A 59 10.35 -6.67 -14.89
N SER A 60 10.50 -7.98 -15.10
CA SER A 60 9.39 -8.92 -14.93
C SER A 60 9.06 -9.06 -13.44
N LEU A 61 7.80 -8.88 -13.08
CA LEU A 61 7.31 -9.09 -11.72
C LEU A 61 7.29 -10.58 -11.34
N ASP A 62 7.21 -11.48 -12.32
CA ASP A 62 7.27 -12.94 -12.10
C ASP A 62 8.71 -13.47 -12.09
N ALA A 63 9.70 -12.65 -12.46
CA ALA A 63 11.10 -13.05 -12.40
C ALA A 63 11.70 -12.67 -11.05
N PRO A 64 12.37 -13.59 -10.35
CA PRO A 64 12.97 -13.29 -9.06
C PRO A 64 14.07 -12.24 -9.25
N ARG A 65 14.00 -11.15 -8.49
CA ARG A 65 14.96 -10.05 -8.58
C ARG A 65 16.27 -10.49 -7.90
N ARG A 66 17.34 -10.63 -8.67
CA ARG A 66 18.69 -10.85 -8.12
C ARG A 66 19.21 -9.52 -7.57
N ILE A 67 19.17 -9.36 -6.25
CA ILE A 67 19.92 -8.32 -5.54
C ILE A 67 21.05 -9.05 -4.82
N SER A 68 22.27 -8.99 -5.36
CA SER A 68 23.44 -9.79 -4.91
C SER A 68 23.27 -11.32 -5.06
N ASP A 69 23.78 -12.13 -4.11
CA ASP A 69 23.69 -13.61 -4.10
C ASP A 69 22.40 -14.15 -3.47
N SER A 70 21.36 -13.32 -3.38
CA SER A 70 20.04 -13.71 -2.88
C SER A 70 18.92 -13.31 -3.85
N TYR A 71 17.85 -14.11 -3.82
CA TYR A 71 16.59 -13.86 -4.53
C TYR A 71 15.56 -13.36 -3.53
N ILE A 72 14.93 -12.22 -3.81
CA ILE A 72 13.88 -11.63 -2.97
C ILE A 72 12.58 -11.62 -3.78
N ASP A 73 11.48 -12.06 -3.17
CA ASP A 73 10.13 -12.02 -3.72
C ASP A 73 9.59 -10.57 -3.72
N TRP A 74 8.67 -10.24 -4.61
CA TRP A 74 8.08 -8.90 -4.75
C TRP A 74 7.05 -8.57 -3.68
N GLU A 75 7.13 -9.18 -2.50
CA GLU A 75 6.23 -8.89 -1.40
C GLU A 75 6.46 -7.44 -0.91
N LEU A 76 5.67 -6.51 -1.45
CA LEU A 76 5.48 -5.22 -0.82
C LEU A 76 4.55 -5.42 0.37
N PRO A 77 4.97 -5.04 1.59
CA PRO A 77 4.08 -5.02 2.74
C PRO A 77 2.86 -4.14 2.43
N SER A 78 1.67 -4.62 2.80
CA SER A 78 0.47 -3.80 2.80
C SER A 78 0.53 -2.80 3.96
N ASP A 79 0.04 -1.58 3.73
CA ASP A 79 -0.21 -0.60 4.80
C ASP A 79 -1.52 -0.90 5.54
N GLU A 80 -2.29 -1.90 5.10
CA GLU A 80 -3.54 -2.30 5.74
C GLU A 80 -3.29 -3.10 7.04
N PRO A 81 -4.14 -2.91 8.08
CA PRO A 81 -4.04 -3.69 9.31
C PRO A 81 -4.14 -5.18 9.04
N THR A 82 -3.33 -5.98 9.72
CA THR A 82 -3.46 -7.44 9.66
C THR A 82 -4.74 -7.88 10.38
N PRO A 83 -5.25 -9.10 10.11
CA PRO A 83 -6.34 -9.67 10.89
C PRO A 83 -6.08 -9.68 12.40
N VAL A 84 -4.82 -9.88 12.81
CA VAL A 84 -4.43 -9.82 14.22
C VAL A 84 -4.60 -8.40 14.78
N ASP A 85 -4.13 -7.38 14.04
CA ASP A 85 -4.28 -5.98 14.44
C ASP A 85 -5.75 -5.58 14.61
N THR A 86 -6.62 -6.08 13.71
CA THR A 86 -8.05 -5.80 13.80
C THR A 86 -8.67 -6.39 15.06
N VAL A 87 -8.38 -7.66 15.40
CA VAL A 87 -8.90 -8.31 16.60
C VAL A 87 -8.38 -7.64 17.87
N LEU A 88 -7.09 -7.33 17.94
CA LEU A 88 -6.50 -6.63 19.09
C LEU A 88 -7.15 -5.25 19.32
N THR A 89 -7.44 -4.55 18.23
CA THR A 89 -8.12 -3.26 18.27
C THR A 89 -9.55 -3.41 18.80
N GLU A 90 -10.32 -4.35 18.29
CA GLU A 90 -11.69 -4.64 18.75
C GLU A 90 -11.73 -5.04 20.24
N GLU A 91 -10.80 -5.90 20.67
CA GLU A 91 -10.67 -6.30 22.08
C GLU A 91 -10.34 -5.12 22.98
N PHE A 92 -9.41 -4.26 22.58
CA PHE A 92 -9.08 -3.04 23.32
C PHE A 92 -10.29 -2.12 23.45
N TYR A 93 -11.04 -1.89 22.37
CA TYR A 93 -12.26 -1.08 22.40
C TYR A 93 -13.31 -1.67 23.35
N SER A 94 -13.53 -2.98 23.31
CA SER A 94 -14.47 -3.66 24.21
C SER A 94 -14.11 -3.45 25.69
N ARG A 95 -12.82 -3.57 26.03
CA ARG A 95 -12.31 -3.32 27.38
C ARG A 95 -12.43 -1.85 27.79
N LEU A 96 -12.13 -0.92 26.88
CA LEU A 96 -12.27 0.51 27.13
C LEU A 96 -13.73 0.88 27.44
N ILE A 97 -14.69 0.37 26.66
CA ILE A 97 -16.12 0.61 26.89
C ILE A 97 -16.55 0.07 28.26
N SER A 98 -16.10 -1.14 28.60
CA SER A 98 -16.38 -1.75 29.90
C SER A 98 -15.79 -0.91 31.05
N ALA A 99 -14.54 -0.45 30.90
CA ALA A 99 -13.88 0.39 31.90
C ALA A 99 -14.58 1.75 32.08
N ILE A 100 -15.09 2.35 30.99
CA ILE A 100 -15.88 3.58 31.06
C ILE A 100 -17.21 3.33 31.78
N ALA A 101 -17.86 2.19 31.54
CA ALA A 101 -19.13 1.84 32.17
C ALA A 101 -18.99 1.70 33.70
N ASP A 102 -17.86 1.14 34.16
CA ASP A 102 -17.51 0.92 35.57
C ASP A 102 -17.05 2.17 36.32
N LEU A 103 -16.79 3.28 35.61
CA LEU A 103 -16.49 4.55 36.28
C LEU A 103 -17.69 5.04 37.11
N PRO A 104 -17.43 5.64 38.28
CA PRO A 104 -18.45 6.40 39.00
C PRO A 104 -19.13 7.43 38.09
N GLU A 105 -20.44 7.57 38.24
CA GLU A 105 -21.32 8.31 37.32
C GLU A 105 -20.78 9.71 36.96
N ILE A 106 -20.34 10.48 37.96
CA ILE A 106 -19.81 11.83 37.76
C ILE A 106 -18.55 11.88 36.89
N PHE A 107 -17.72 10.83 36.89
CA PHE A 107 -16.50 10.74 36.07
C PHE A 107 -16.85 10.24 34.68
N ARG A 108 -17.70 9.21 34.61
CA ARG A 108 -18.23 8.65 33.37
C ARG A 108 -18.93 9.70 32.51
N GLU A 109 -19.82 10.49 33.11
CA GLU A 109 -20.54 11.56 32.41
C GLU A 109 -19.57 12.59 31.82
N THR A 110 -18.65 13.13 32.64
CA THR A 110 -17.69 14.14 32.17
C THR A 110 -16.73 13.63 31.11
N ILE A 111 -16.28 12.36 31.18
CA ILE A 111 -15.36 11.80 30.19
C ILE A 111 -16.07 11.47 28.87
N ILE A 112 -17.34 11.04 28.91
CA ILE A 112 -18.15 10.80 27.71
C ILE A 112 -18.39 12.12 26.98
N LEU A 113 -18.83 13.16 27.71
CA LEU A 113 -19.07 14.48 27.10
C LEU A 113 -17.79 15.06 26.48
N ARG A 114 -16.63 14.80 27.10
CA ARG A 114 -15.36 15.28 26.55
C ARG A 114 -14.83 14.46 25.38
N GLU A 115 -14.60 13.16 25.57
CA GLU A 115 -13.82 12.34 24.63
C GLU A 115 -14.70 11.74 23.53
N ILE A 116 -15.98 11.48 23.81
CA ILE A 116 -16.91 10.87 22.84
C ILE A 116 -17.73 11.95 22.13
N LYS A 117 -18.22 12.95 22.86
CA LYS A 117 -19.03 14.04 22.28
C LYS A 117 -18.19 15.26 21.85
N GLY A 118 -16.92 15.33 22.23
CA GLY A 118 -16.00 16.38 21.80
C GLY A 118 -16.29 17.77 22.38
N LEU A 119 -17.07 17.86 23.46
CA LEU A 119 -17.51 19.16 23.97
C LEU A 119 -16.36 19.94 24.65
N PRO A 120 -16.36 21.28 24.54
CA PRO A 120 -15.46 22.15 25.29
C PRO A 120 -15.79 22.09 26.79
N TYR A 121 -14.81 22.41 27.64
CA TYR A 121 -14.98 22.26 29.11
C TYR A 121 -16.02 23.22 29.67
N GLU A 122 -16.19 24.38 29.05
CA GLU A 122 -17.18 25.41 29.39
C GLU A 122 -18.61 24.88 29.18
N GLU A 123 -18.89 24.25 28.04
CA GLU A 123 -20.21 23.65 27.74
C GLU A 123 -20.51 22.46 28.66
N ILE A 124 -19.49 21.65 28.99
CA ILE A 124 -19.64 20.57 29.98
C ILE A 124 -19.99 21.14 31.35
N ALA A 125 -19.39 22.27 31.76
CA ALA A 125 -19.68 22.93 33.02
C ALA A 125 -21.14 23.43 33.08
N GLU A 126 -21.64 24.00 31.97
CA GLU A 126 -23.02 24.43 31.83
C GLU A 126 -24.00 23.25 31.89
N ILE A 127 -23.74 22.17 31.14
CA ILE A 127 -24.59 20.97 31.11
C ILE A 127 -24.67 20.28 32.48
N THR A 128 -23.52 20.14 33.16
CA THR A 128 -23.43 19.40 34.43
C THR A 128 -23.66 20.28 35.66
N GLY A 129 -23.84 21.59 35.50
CA GLY A 129 -24.09 22.54 36.58
C GLY A 129 -22.95 22.69 37.59
N VAL A 130 -21.71 22.35 37.23
CA VAL A 130 -20.53 22.46 38.11
C VAL A 130 -19.51 23.45 37.57
N SER A 131 -18.59 23.92 38.42
CA SER A 131 -17.56 24.87 37.99
C SER A 131 -16.59 24.26 36.97
N LEU A 132 -16.00 25.10 36.11
CA LEU A 132 -14.98 24.70 35.13
C LEU A 132 -13.79 23.96 35.78
N GLY A 133 -13.39 24.39 36.99
CA GLY A 133 -12.35 23.70 37.77
C GLY A 133 -12.76 22.28 38.19
N THR A 134 -14.04 22.09 38.51
CA THR A 134 -14.60 20.76 38.85
C THR A 134 -14.58 19.86 37.62
N VAL A 135 -15.00 20.35 36.45
CA VAL A 135 -14.93 19.61 35.17
C VAL A 135 -13.51 19.14 34.89
N LYS A 136 -12.53 20.06 34.92
CA LYS A 136 -11.11 19.73 34.73
C LYS A 136 -10.63 18.65 35.69
N SER A 137 -10.98 18.76 36.98
CA SER A 137 -10.58 17.78 37.99
C SER A 137 -11.25 16.42 37.83
N ARG A 138 -12.53 16.39 37.41
CA ARG A 138 -13.28 15.15 37.14
C ARG A 138 -12.70 14.42 35.94
N ILE A 139 -12.40 15.13 34.84
CA ILE A 139 -11.77 14.55 33.65
C ILE A 139 -10.39 13.97 33.99
N ALA A 140 -9.56 14.72 34.71
CA ALA A 140 -8.23 14.23 35.11
C ALA A 140 -8.32 12.95 35.97
N ARG A 141 -9.23 12.92 36.94
CA ARG A 141 -9.45 11.73 37.78
C ARG A 141 -10.05 10.57 37.00
N ALA A 142 -10.95 10.83 36.04
CA ALA A 142 -11.52 9.82 35.16
C ALA A 142 -10.42 9.14 34.33
N ARG A 143 -9.53 9.93 33.71
CA ARG A 143 -8.37 9.41 32.96
C ARG A 143 -7.44 8.56 33.83
N TYR A 144 -7.12 9.01 35.03
CA TYR A 144 -6.27 8.24 35.96
C TYR A 144 -6.91 6.90 36.34
N ARG A 145 -8.23 6.88 36.58
CA ARG A 145 -8.96 5.63 36.87
C ARG A 145 -8.98 4.69 35.67
N LEU A 146 -9.29 5.20 34.47
CA LEU A 146 -9.25 4.41 33.24
C LEU A 146 -7.86 3.82 32.98
N GLN A 147 -6.81 4.61 33.17
CA GLN A 147 -5.44 4.14 33.07
C GLN A 147 -5.18 2.98 34.04
N ALA A 148 -5.52 3.13 35.32
CA ALA A 148 -5.32 2.07 36.31
C ALA A 148 -6.11 0.79 35.99
N MET A 149 -7.31 0.91 35.42
CA MET A 149 -8.14 -0.24 35.04
C MET A 149 -7.64 -0.95 33.78
N LEU A 150 -7.05 -0.21 32.84
CA LEU A 150 -6.54 -0.75 31.58
C LEU A 150 -5.08 -1.20 31.65
N GLN A 151 -4.30 -0.72 32.64
CA GLN A 151 -2.88 -1.05 32.79
C GLN A 151 -2.60 -2.57 32.76
N PRO A 152 -3.34 -3.44 33.46
CA PRO A 152 -3.07 -4.88 33.42
C PRO A 152 -3.24 -5.51 32.03
N TYR A 153 -4.15 -4.96 31.22
CA TYR A 153 -4.32 -5.42 29.83
C TYR A 153 -3.18 -4.95 28.94
N LEU A 154 -2.74 -3.69 29.11
CA LEU A 154 -1.63 -3.14 28.35
C LEU A 154 -0.32 -3.88 28.67
N ASP A 155 -0.08 -4.20 29.95
CA ASP A 155 1.11 -4.94 30.36
C ASP A 155 1.11 -6.37 29.75
N ALA A 156 -0.04 -7.05 29.76
CA ALA A 156 -0.18 -8.38 29.14
C ALA A 156 0.05 -8.39 27.62
N GLN A 157 -0.31 -7.32 26.92
CA GLN A 157 -0.08 -7.17 25.47
C GLN A 157 1.39 -6.93 25.12
N VAL A 158 2.14 -6.25 26.00
CA VAL A 158 3.60 -6.04 25.84
C VAL A 158 4.37 -7.36 25.99
N ASP A 159 3.93 -8.22 26.92
CA ASP A 159 4.56 -9.53 27.12
C ASP A 159 4.33 -10.48 25.92
N ASP A 160 3.14 -10.44 25.30
CA ASP A 160 2.78 -11.30 24.16
C ASP A 160 3.35 -10.80 22.81
N ALA A 161 3.73 -9.52 22.72
CA ALA A 161 4.45 -8.96 21.57
C ALA A 161 5.96 -9.32 21.55
N THR A 162 6.50 -9.85 22.65
CA THR A 162 7.93 -10.13 22.82
C THR A 162 8.47 -11.49 22.30
N PRO A 163 7.69 -12.53 21.90
CA PRO A 163 8.28 -13.83 21.58
C PRO A 163 8.91 -13.94 20.17
N THR A 164 8.74 -12.96 19.26
CA THR A 164 9.21 -13.10 17.86
C THR A 164 10.65 -12.63 17.63
N ALA A 165 11.22 -11.76 18.49
CA ALA A 165 12.59 -11.25 18.30
C ALA A 165 13.70 -12.25 18.70
N ALA A 166 13.38 -13.37 19.35
CA ALA A 166 14.37 -14.29 19.94
C ALA A 166 14.68 -15.55 19.10
N LYS A 167 14.16 -15.69 17.87
CA LYS A 167 14.35 -16.91 17.03
C LYS A 167 15.15 -16.71 15.74
N ALA A 168 15.97 -15.65 15.65
CA ALA A 168 16.83 -15.38 14.49
C ALA A 168 18.29 -15.08 14.88
N ALA A 169 18.89 -15.95 15.71
CA ALA A 169 20.34 -15.95 15.97
C ALA A 169 20.91 -17.35 15.72
#